data_AF-A0A257M4N2-F1
#
_entry.id   AF-A0A257M4N2-F1
#
_cell.length_a   1.000
_cell.length_b   1.000
_cell.length_c   1.000
_cell.angle_alpha   90.00
_cell.angle_beta   90.00
_cell.angle_gamma   90.00
#
_symmetry.space_group_name_H-M   'P 1'
#
loop_
_entity.id
_entity.type
_entity.pdbx_description
1 polymer ?
#
loop_
_entity_poly.entity_id
_entity_poly.type
_entity_poly.pdbx_seq_one_letter_code
_entity_poly.pdbx_strand_id
1 'polypeptide(L)'
;MPPKKKPNAKPLAGAALIKEVCRRIRVARSYWDAHNNRACRGEREKAMELYETLTPEEREKVPQVLRVWLRYRSEKYFGEGRTPPGG
;
A
#
# COMPACT_ATOMS: atom_id res chain seq x y z
N MET A 1 23.18 -17.26 16.47
CA MET A 1 22.88 -15.88 16.90
C MET A 1 21.49 -15.51 16.41
N PRO A 2 20.51 -15.18 17.28
CA PRO A 2 19.20 -14.73 16.81
C PRO A 2 19.31 -13.31 16.22
N PRO A 3 18.64 -13.01 15.10
CA PRO A 3 18.69 -11.68 14.49
C PRO A 3 18.08 -10.65 15.44
N LYS A 4 18.85 -9.59 15.73
CA LYS A 4 18.42 -8.48 16.60
C LYS A 4 17.18 -7.82 16.00
N LYS A 5 16.00 -8.07 16.58
CA LYS A 5 14.78 -7.29 16.31
C LYS A 5 15.05 -5.84 16.72
N LYS A 6 15.13 -4.93 15.75
CA LYS A 6 15.28 -3.49 16.01
C LYS A 6 14.00 -2.99 16.67
N PRO A 7 14.05 -2.38 17.87
CA PRO A 7 12.88 -1.83 18.53
C PRO A 7 12.65 -0.43 17.97
N ASN A 8 11.75 -0.28 17.02
CA ASN A 8 11.19 1.05 16.75
C ASN A 8 9.75 0.92 16.27
N ALA A 9 8.92 0.30 17.12
CA ALA A 9 7.46 0.36 17.01
C ALA A 9 6.95 1.68 17.63
N LYS A 10 7.57 2.82 17.30
CA LYS A 10 6.91 4.09 17.54
C LYS A 10 5.74 4.16 16.56
N PRO A 11 4.54 4.58 16.99
CA PRO A 11 3.42 4.76 16.08
C PRO A 11 3.87 5.69 14.95
N LEU A 12 3.69 5.23 13.71
CA LEU A 12 4.00 6.03 12.53
C LEU A 12 3.06 7.24 12.55
N ALA A 13 3.63 8.44 12.62
CA ALA A 13 2.88 9.68 12.67
C ALA A 13 3.49 10.73 11.74
N GLY A 14 2.65 11.64 11.24
CA GLY A 14 3.08 12.76 10.42
C GLY A 14 3.88 12.34 9.18
N ALA A 15 5.04 12.98 8.98
CA ALA A 15 5.92 12.71 7.85
C ALA A 15 6.41 11.25 7.75
N ALA A 16 6.52 10.54 8.89
CA ALA A 16 6.94 9.14 8.89
C ALA A 16 5.82 8.23 8.33
N LEU A 17 4.57 8.52 8.67
CA LEU A 17 3.41 7.80 8.15
C LEU A 17 3.26 8.03 6.64
N ILE A 18 3.38 9.28 6.17
CA ILE A 18 3.34 9.61 4.73
C ILE A 18 4.44 8.86 3.96
N LYS A 19 5.67 8.83 4.49
CA LYS A 19 6.79 8.11 3.88
C LYS A 19 6.53 6.61 3.80
N GLU A 20 5.98 6.01 4.85
CA GLU A 20 5.65 4.58 4.86
C GLU A 20 4.53 4.26 3.89
N VAL A 21 3.47 5.08 3.82
CA VAL A 21 2.41 4.94 2.81
C VAL A 21 3.00 4.97 1.40
N CYS A 22 3.82 5.97 1.08
CA CYS A 22 4.48 6.06 -0.23
C CYS A 22 5.34 4.82 -0.52
N ARG A 23 6.09 4.33 0.48
CA ARG A 23 6.93 3.14 0.36
C ARG A 23 6.09 1.91 0.03
N ARG A 24 5.00 1.66 0.78
CA ARG A 24 4.12 0.50 0.55
C ARG A 24 3.46 0.54 -0.82
N ILE A 25 3.00 1.71 -1.28
CA ILE A 25 2.44 1.84 -2.63
C ILE A 25 3.50 1.49 -3.70
N ARG A 26 4.75 1.94 -3.55
CA ARG A 26 5.82 1.58 -4.49
C ARG A 26 6.14 0.08 -4.48
N VAL A 27 6.13 -0.55 -3.31
CA VAL A 27 6.36 -2.00 -3.20
C VAL A 27 5.21 -2.78 -3.87
N ALA A 28 3.96 -2.36 -3.63
CA ALA A 28 2.82 -2.96 -4.31
C ALA A 28 2.95 -2.81 -5.84
N ARG A 29 3.37 -1.64 -6.34
CA ARG A 29 3.67 -1.41 -7.75
C ARG A 29 4.78 -2.31 -8.28
N SER A 30 5.88 -2.51 -7.56
CA SER A 30 6.93 -3.43 -8.01
C SER A 30 6.44 -4.88 -8.11
N TYR A 31 5.56 -5.32 -7.20
CA TYR A 31 4.95 -6.65 -7.32
C TYR A 31 3.96 -6.75 -8.48
N TRP A 32 3.24 -5.67 -8.77
CA TRP A 32 2.40 -5.56 -9.95
C TRP A 32 3.22 -5.68 -11.24
N ASP A 33 4.30 -4.92 -11.36
CA ASP A 33 5.19 -4.95 -12.52
C ASP A 33 5.83 -6.34 -12.70
N ALA A 34 6.13 -7.02 -11.59
CA ALA A 34 6.59 -8.41 -11.56
C ALA A 34 5.49 -9.47 -11.76
N HIS A 35 4.24 -9.06 -12.05
CA HIS A 35 3.07 -9.94 -12.19
C HIS A 35 2.77 -10.82 -10.97
N ASN A 36 3.32 -10.48 -9.79
CA ASN A 36 3.07 -11.17 -8.53
C ASN A 36 1.82 -10.59 -7.86
N ASN A 37 0.65 -10.95 -8.41
CA ASN A 37 -0.65 -10.39 -8.00
C ASN A 37 -1.01 -10.69 -6.54
N ARG A 38 -0.55 -11.84 -6.01
CA ARG A 38 -0.79 -12.21 -4.60
C ARG A 38 -0.06 -11.26 -3.65
N ALA A 39 1.24 -11.03 -3.86
CA ALA A 39 2.01 -10.09 -3.05
C ALA A 39 1.56 -8.64 -3.26
N CYS A 40 1.25 -8.26 -4.51
CA CYS A 40 0.71 -6.95 -4.83
C CYS A 40 -0.57 -6.66 -4.04
N ARG A 41 -1.50 -7.63 -3.94
CA ARG A 41 -2.75 -7.47 -3.18
C ARG A 41 -2.47 -7.15 -1.71
N GLY A 42 -1.63 -7.96 -1.07
CA GLY A 42 -1.34 -7.80 0.37
C GLY A 42 -0.62 -6.50 0.70
N GLU A 43 0.34 -6.06 -0.12
CA GLU A 43 1.00 -4.76 0.10
C GLU A 43 0.10 -3.57 -0.23
N ARG A 44 -0.82 -3.73 -1.18
CA ARG A 44 -1.80 -2.69 -1.53
C ARG A 44 -2.85 -2.52 -0.43
N GLU A 45 -3.37 -3.60 0.15
CA GLU A 45 -4.29 -3.57 1.29
C GLU A 45 -3.67 -2.84 2.48
N LYS A 46 -2.46 -3.26 2.87
CA LYS A 46 -1.62 -2.57 3.85
C LYS A 46 -1.38 -1.09 3.56
N ALA A 47 -1.25 -0.71 2.29
CA ALA A 47 -1.06 0.68 1.90
C ALA A 47 -2.36 1.49 2.02
N MET A 48 -3.51 0.88 1.71
CA MET A 48 -4.83 1.49 1.89
C MET A 48 -5.13 1.76 3.35
N GLU A 49 -4.94 0.76 4.22
CA GLU A 49 -5.17 0.90 5.65
C GLU A 49 -4.41 2.11 6.21
N LEU A 50 -3.12 2.22 5.89
CA LEU A 50 -2.32 3.36 6.32
C LEU A 50 -2.75 4.68 5.65
N TYR A 51 -3.11 4.66 4.36
CA TYR A 51 -3.55 5.86 3.65
C TYR A 51 -4.87 6.41 4.20
N GLU A 52 -5.79 5.54 4.62
CA GLU A 52 -7.06 5.94 5.22
C GLU A 52 -6.89 6.64 6.56
N THR A 53 -5.83 6.32 7.31
CA THR A 53 -5.48 7.02 8.56
C THR A 53 -4.89 8.42 8.36
N LEU A 54 -4.45 8.77 7.13
CA LEU A 54 -3.91 10.10 6.85
C LEU A 54 -5.01 11.17 6.86
N THR A 55 -4.70 12.34 7.41
CA THR A 55 -5.58 13.52 7.28
C THR A 55 -5.61 14.04 5.83
N PRO A 56 -6.60 14.86 5.44
CA PRO A 56 -6.66 15.45 4.09
C PRO A 56 -5.35 16.15 3.69
N GLU A 57 -4.76 16.93 4.59
CA GLU A 57 -3.52 17.68 4.36
C GLU A 57 -2.30 16.75 4.20
N GLU A 58 -2.30 15.61 4.89
CA GLU A 58 -1.25 14.61 4.74
C GLU A 58 -1.40 13.82 3.43
N ARG A 59 -2.63 13.55 2.99
CA ARG A 59 -2.91 12.90 1.70
C ARG A 59 -2.44 13.74 0.52
N GLU A 60 -2.54 15.07 0.62
CA GLU A 60 -2.01 15.97 -0.42
C GLU A 60 -0.49 15.85 -0.60
N LYS A 61 0.23 15.56 0.49
CA LYS A 61 1.68 15.33 0.47
C LYS A 61 2.06 13.99 -0.17
N VAL A 62 1.12 13.06 -0.35
CA VAL A 62 1.36 11.83 -1.11
C VAL A 62 1.35 12.16 -2.61
N PRO A 63 2.40 11.77 -3.37
CA PRO A 63 2.46 12.02 -4.81
C PRO A 63 1.20 11.55 -5.53
N GLN A 64 0.62 12.42 -6.37
CA GLN A 64 -0.64 12.17 -7.06
C GLN A 64 -0.62 10.85 -7.84
N VAL A 65 0.49 10.51 -8.49
CA VAL A 65 0.64 9.26 -9.25
C VAL A 65 0.43 8.01 -8.37
N LEU A 66 0.84 8.07 -7.09
CA LEU A 66 0.67 6.98 -6.14
C LEU A 66 -0.79 6.90 -5.65
N ARG A 67 -1.42 8.06 -5.41
CA ARG A 67 -2.84 8.13 -5.04
C ARG A 67 -3.76 7.58 -6.13
N VAL A 68 -3.53 7.99 -7.38
CA VAL A 68 -4.28 7.52 -8.54
C VAL A 68 -4.09 6.02 -8.73
N TRP A 69 -2.86 5.53 -8.65
CA TRP A 69 -2.60 4.09 -8.76
C TRP A 69 -3.33 3.31 -7.65
N LEU A 70 -3.27 3.79 -6.41
CA LEU A 70 -3.88 3.13 -5.26
C LEU A 70 -5.41 3.04 -5.39
N ARG A 71 -6.10 4.11 -5.82
CA ARG A 71 -7.56 4.08 -6.09
C ARG A 71 -7.91 3.28 -7.34
N TYR A 72 -7.32 3.63 -8.48
CA TYR A 72 -7.75 3.09 -9.77
C TYR A 72 -7.43 1.59 -9.90
N ARG A 73 -6.32 1.10 -9.31
CA ARG A 73 -5.94 -0.33 -9.35
C ARG A 73 -6.60 -1.20 -8.31
N SER A 74 -6.99 -0.63 -7.17
CA SER A 74 -7.95 -1.26 -6.26
C SER A 74 -9.20 -1.74 -6.98
N GLU A 75 -9.94 -0.80 -7.58
CA GLU A 75 -11.30 -1.05 -8.05
C GLU A 75 -11.32 -1.99 -9.25
N LYS A 76 -10.39 -1.82 -10.20
CA LYS A 76 -10.39 -2.61 -11.45
C LYS A 76 -9.85 -4.05 -11.30
N TYR A 77 -8.88 -4.29 -10.41
CA TYR A 77 -8.17 -5.58 -10.37
C TYR A 77 -8.32 -6.34 -9.05
N PHE A 78 -8.70 -5.65 -7.97
CA PHE A 78 -8.81 -6.21 -6.62
C PHE A 78 -10.21 -6.03 -6.00
N GLY A 79 -11.19 -5.48 -6.72
CA GLY A 79 -12.57 -5.38 -6.26
C GLY A 79 -13.24 -6.76 -6.10
N GLU A 80 -14.27 -6.80 -5.24
CA GLU A 80 -15.02 -8.02 -4.88
C GLU A 80 -15.70 -8.73 -6.07
N GLY A 81 -15.86 -8.03 -7.20
CA GLY A 81 -16.48 -8.54 -8.42
C GLY A 81 -15.60 -9.45 -9.29
N ARG A 82 -14.44 -9.90 -8.83
CA ARG A 82 -13.64 -10.86 -9.60
C ARG A 82 -14.04 -12.28 -9.25
N THR A 83 -14.91 -12.86 -10.09
CA THR A 83 -15.14 -14.29 -10.18
C THR A 83 -13.78 -15.00 -10.31
N PRO A 84 -13.48 -16.03 -9.50
CA PRO A 84 -12.28 -16.85 -9.67
C PRO A 84 -12.26 -17.40 -11.11
N PRO A 85 -11.13 -17.37 -11.83
CA PRO A 85 -11.00 -18.13 -13.07
C PRO A 85 -10.95 -19.62 -12.69
N GLY A 86 -12.10 -20.29 -12.73
CA GLY A 86 -12.25 -21.69 -12.36
C GLY A 86 -13.61 -21.96 -11.74
N GLY A 87 -14.66 -21.91 -12.56
CA GLY A 87 -15.89 -22.66 -12.34
C GLY A 87 -15.90 -23.83 -13.32
#